data_AF-B2B7L2-F1
#
_entry.id   AF-B2B7L2-F1
#
_cell.length_a   1.000
_cell.length_b   1.000
_cell.length_c   1.000
_cell.angle_alpha   90.00
_cell.angle_beta   90.00
_cell.angle_gamma   90.00
#
_symmetry.space_group_name_H-M   'P 1'
#
loop_
_entity.id
_entity.type
_entity.pdbx_description
1 polymer ?
#
loop_
_entity_poly.entity_id
_entity_poly.type
_entity_poly.pdbx_seq_one_letter_code
_entity_poly.pdbx_strand_id
1 'polypeptide(L)'
;MAIVTAEEIFATYDQLGEIEAQFDDVETEIIRHQYNLSKDLYVKRAEVVSKIEHFWPLVIEQAPEDIDAFIQPTDAQILLGSIKSIDVKRFEIDTPVEGGDPRSVSIKFEFEENDYFEDKVLEKKFWWRHGKDGFVGYVSEPVDIKWKDGKDLTNGLLSLAKAAWEEEKAAPKKEGKEKKELTPKQKELKEKIEAEDAGSVSFFCFFGFIGERVSAEENIEALKKEAEDRKKRQAGEKVEEDEEMKEDEDDEDWEDEEELDIFPDGDTVAMAIADDLWPNALKYFQQAQESDDISDGEDDESDDDESEEDGDKPSKKHKACAHGCKH
;
A
#
# COMPACT_ATOMS: atom_id res chain seq x y z
N MET A 1 24.10 42.70 -11.66
CA MET A 1 23.54 41.34 -11.73
C MET A 1 23.13 41.12 -13.17
N ALA A 2 23.60 40.06 -13.83
CA ALA A 2 23.10 39.71 -15.14
C ALA A 2 21.61 39.37 -15.00
N ILE A 3 20.78 39.92 -15.89
CA ILE A 3 19.35 39.60 -15.93
C ILE A 3 19.27 38.24 -16.64
N VAL A 4 18.88 37.21 -15.90
CA VAL A 4 18.59 35.89 -16.46
C VAL A 4 17.34 36.02 -17.32
N THR A 5 17.39 35.53 -18.56
CA THR A 5 16.23 35.58 -19.47
C THR A 5 15.20 34.51 -19.09
N ALA A 6 13.94 34.70 -19.51
CA ALA A 6 12.92 33.66 -19.32
C ALA A 6 13.34 32.33 -19.98
N GLU A 7 14.00 32.39 -21.14
CA GLU A 7 14.52 31.22 -21.86
C GLU A 7 15.60 30.48 -21.06
N GLU A 8 16.52 31.21 -20.41
CA GLU A 8 17.54 30.63 -19.54
C GLU A 8 16.93 29.99 -18.27
N ILE A 9 15.83 30.56 -17.76
CA ILE A 9 15.07 29.98 -16.63
C ILE A 9 14.39 28.68 -17.05
N PHE A 10 13.66 28.65 -18.17
CA PHE A 10 13.01 27.44 -18.67
C PHE A 10 14.01 26.32 -18.96
N ALA A 11 15.13 26.64 -19.62
CA ALA A 11 16.19 25.66 -19.86
C ALA A 11 16.79 25.08 -18.56
N THR A 12 16.80 25.86 -17.47
CA THR A 12 17.25 25.37 -16.16
C THR A 12 16.25 24.42 -15.53
N TYR A 13 14.94 24.66 -15.70
CA TYR A 13 13.89 23.73 -15.25
C TYR A 13 13.90 22.42 -16.04
N ASP A 14 14.10 22.47 -17.36
CA ASP A 14 14.23 21.26 -18.18
C ASP A 14 15.43 20.41 -17.74
N GLN A 15 16.55 21.04 -17.38
CA GLN A 15 17.71 20.36 -16.80
C GLN A 15 17.41 19.71 -15.45
N LEU A 16 16.62 20.38 -14.61
CA LEU A 16 16.21 19.83 -13.32
C LEU A 16 15.34 18.58 -13.52
N GLY A 17 14.33 18.64 -14.38
CA GLY A 17 13.47 17.49 -14.68
C GLY A 17 14.23 16.30 -15.27
N GLU A 18 15.25 16.55 -16.11
CA GLU A 18 16.11 15.46 -16.60
C GLU A 18 16.99 14.85 -15.49
N ILE A 19 17.44 15.65 -14.53
CA ILE A 19 18.19 15.12 -13.38
C ILE A 19 17.28 14.27 -12.48
N GLU A 20 16.04 14.71 -12.24
CA GLU A 20 15.04 13.93 -11.50
C GLU A 20 14.76 12.59 -12.20
N ALA A 21 14.51 12.60 -13.51
CA ALA A 21 14.33 11.37 -14.28
C ALA A 21 15.56 10.44 -14.23
N GLN A 22 16.78 10.98 -14.17
CA GLN A 22 18.00 10.17 -13.98
C GLN A 22 18.10 9.56 -12.58
N PHE A 23 17.59 10.23 -11.54
CA PHE A 23 17.48 9.62 -10.22
C PHE A 23 16.48 8.46 -10.24
N ASP A 24 15.32 8.64 -10.86
CA ASP A 24 14.31 7.57 -10.99
C ASP A 24 14.85 6.36 -11.77
N ASP A 25 15.61 6.59 -12.85
CA ASP A 25 16.31 5.54 -13.60
C ASP A 25 17.25 4.74 -12.68
N VAL A 26 17.99 5.42 -11.81
CA VAL A 26 18.93 4.80 -10.85
C VAL A 26 18.18 4.02 -9.77
N GLU A 27 17.12 4.57 -9.19
CA GLU A 27 16.30 3.89 -8.18
C GLU A 27 15.67 2.61 -8.73
N THR A 28 15.17 2.67 -9.95
CA THR A 28 14.64 1.52 -10.69
C THR A 28 15.69 0.40 -10.83
N GLU A 29 16.94 0.75 -11.18
CA GLU A 29 18.04 -0.21 -11.22
C GLU A 29 18.44 -0.76 -9.85
N ILE A 30 18.37 0.07 -8.79
CA ILE A 30 18.65 -0.37 -7.42
C ILE A 30 17.65 -1.45 -7.00
N ILE A 31 16.34 -1.24 -7.24
CA ILE A 31 15.30 -2.25 -6.96
C ILE A 31 15.62 -3.56 -7.69
N ARG A 32 15.98 -3.47 -8.98
CA ARG A 32 16.31 -4.65 -9.79
C ARG A 32 17.52 -5.40 -9.26
N HIS A 33 18.57 -4.69 -8.89
CA HIS A 33 19.79 -5.29 -8.35
C HIS A 33 19.55 -5.89 -6.95
N GLN A 34 18.86 -5.17 -6.07
CA GLN A 34 18.50 -5.65 -4.73
C GLN A 34 17.68 -6.94 -4.81
N TYR A 35 16.66 -7.00 -5.69
CA TYR A 35 15.82 -8.19 -5.85
C TYR A 35 16.65 -9.41 -6.28
N ASN A 36 17.53 -9.23 -7.26
CA ASN A 36 18.38 -10.33 -7.76
C ASN A 36 19.34 -10.87 -6.69
N LEU A 37 19.87 -10.00 -5.81
CA LEU A 37 20.72 -10.42 -4.71
C LEU A 37 19.95 -11.10 -3.56
N SER A 38 18.71 -10.70 -3.32
CA SER A 38 17.94 -11.09 -2.14
C SER A 38 16.95 -12.24 -2.36
N LYS A 39 16.52 -12.53 -3.59
CA LYS A 39 15.49 -13.54 -3.87
C LYS A 39 15.77 -14.92 -3.28
N ASP A 40 17.00 -15.43 -3.38
CA ASP A 40 17.37 -16.73 -2.81
C ASP A 40 17.41 -16.69 -1.27
N LEU A 41 17.66 -15.53 -0.67
CA LEU A 41 17.58 -15.33 0.78
C LEU A 41 16.13 -15.33 1.24
N TYR A 42 15.21 -14.73 0.47
CA TYR A 42 13.78 -14.80 0.77
C TYR A 42 13.22 -16.22 0.67
N VAL A 43 13.67 -17.03 -0.30
CA VAL A 43 13.34 -18.46 -0.37
C VAL A 43 13.81 -19.20 0.89
N LYS A 44 15.05 -18.96 1.33
CA LYS A 44 15.58 -19.55 2.57
C LYS A 44 14.81 -19.06 3.80
N ARG A 45 14.45 -17.77 3.85
CA ARG A 45 13.64 -17.19 4.93
C ARG A 45 12.30 -17.90 5.00
N ALA A 46 11.60 -18.03 3.87
CA ALA A 46 10.30 -18.71 3.79
C ALA A 46 10.38 -20.15 4.34
N GLU A 47 11.42 -20.91 4.00
CA GLU A 47 11.63 -22.28 4.50
C GLU A 47 11.92 -22.36 6.02
N VAL A 48 12.49 -21.31 6.60
CA VAL A 48 12.77 -21.26 8.04
C VAL A 48 11.54 -20.79 8.80
N VAL A 49 10.90 -19.69 8.37
CA VAL A 49 9.74 -19.13 9.07
C VAL A 49 8.52 -20.04 8.98
N SER A 50 8.39 -20.89 7.94
CA SER A 50 7.32 -21.89 7.86
C SER A 50 7.37 -22.96 8.96
N LYS A 51 8.47 -23.05 9.70
CA LYS A 51 8.64 -23.98 10.84
C LYS A 51 8.29 -23.32 12.17
N ILE A 52 8.01 -22.01 12.16
CA ILE A 52 7.64 -21.22 13.33
C ILE A 52 6.12 -21.08 13.32
N GLU A 53 5.48 -21.61 14.35
CA GLU A 53 4.04 -21.50 14.52
C GLU A 53 3.64 -20.03 14.73
N HIS A 54 2.52 -19.62 14.14
CA HIS A 54 2.00 -18.25 14.24
C HIS A 54 2.93 -17.12 13.76
N PHE A 55 3.99 -17.42 13.00
CA PHE A 55 4.91 -16.39 12.50
C PHE A 55 4.19 -15.24 11.79
N TRP A 56 3.37 -15.54 10.77
CA TRP A 56 2.68 -14.51 9.99
C TRP A 56 1.51 -13.84 10.74
N PRO A 57 0.69 -14.54 11.54
CA PRO A 57 -0.23 -13.89 12.47
C PRO A 57 0.44 -12.81 13.33
N LEU A 58 1.55 -13.15 14.00
CA LEU A 58 2.27 -12.22 14.87
C LEU A 58 2.92 -11.06 14.09
N VAL A 59 3.33 -11.30 12.84
CA VAL A 59 3.81 -10.22 11.96
C VAL A 59 2.69 -9.25 11.59
N ILE A 60 1.50 -9.74 11.29
CA ILE A 60 0.34 -8.90 10.95
C ILE A 60 -0.15 -8.12 12.17
N GLU A 61 -0.11 -8.71 13.37
CA GLU A 61 -0.47 -8.02 14.61
C GLU A 61 0.41 -6.80 14.90
N GLN A 62 1.64 -6.79 14.39
CA GLN A 62 2.58 -5.67 14.48
C GLN A 62 2.70 -4.89 13.16
N ALA A 63 1.74 -5.04 12.24
CA ALA A 63 1.80 -4.39 10.95
C ALA A 63 1.93 -2.85 11.08
N PRO A 64 2.62 -2.18 10.14
CA PRO A 64 2.68 -0.72 10.13
C PRO A 64 1.29 -0.10 9.97
N GLU A 65 1.14 1.16 10.40
CA GLU A 65 -0.13 1.92 10.38
C GLU A 65 -0.76 1.97 8.99
N ASP A 66 0.07 2.06 7.93
CA ASP A 66 -0.35 2.03 6.52
C ASP A 66 -1.04 0.71 6.10
N ILE A 67 -1.04 -0.31 6.95
CA ILE A 67 -1.74 -1.59 6.76
C ILE A 67 -2.77 -1.80 7.87
N ASP A 68 -2.37 -1.63 9.13
CA ASP A 68 -3.22 -1.90 10.30
C ASP A 68 -4.50 -1.05 10.31
N ALA A 69 -4.41 0.22 9.85
CA ALA A 69 -5.56 1.11 9.76
C ALA A 69 -6.69 0.58 8.85
N PHE A 70 -6.38 -0.34 7.94
CA PHE A 70 -7.33 -0.95 7.00
C PHE A 70 -7.85 -2.32 7.42
N ILE A 71 -7.35 -2.88 8.54
CA ILE A 71 -7.76 -4.19 9.02
C ILE A 71 -8.91 -4.03 10.03
N GLN A 72 -10.12 -4.44 9.64
CA GLN A 72 -11.25 -4.45 10.56
C GLN A 72 -11.15 -5.62 11.55
N PRO A 73 -11.81 -5.55 12.72
CA PRO A 73 -11.81 -6.65 13.69
C PRO A 73 -12.26 -7.99 13.10
N THR A 74 -13.18 -7.99 12.12
CA THR A 74 -13.62 -9.20 11.41
C THR A 74 -12.58 -9.72 10.43
N ASP A 75 -11.77 -8.84 9.84
CA ASP A 75 -10.68 -9.24 8.96
C ASP A 75 -9.53 -9.85 9.78
N ALA A 76 -9.20 -9.23 10.91
CA ALA A 76 -8.19 -9.71 11.85
C ALA A 76 -8.50 -11.15 12.32
N GLN A 77 -9.77 -11.51 12.54
CA GLN A 77 -10.16 -12.88 12.87
C GLN A 77 -9.71 -13.90 11.82
N ILE A 78 -9.76 -13.55 10.53
CA ILE A 78 -9.31 -14.42 9.44
C ILE A 78 -7.80 -14.37 9.32
N LEU A 79 -7.22 -13.16 9.27
CA LEU A 79 -5.79 -12.95 9.08
C LEU A 79 -5.00 -13.60 10.20
N LEU A 80 -5.29 -13.29 11.47
CA LEU A 80 -4.57 -13.85 12.62
C LEU A 80 -4.90 -15.33 12.86
N GLY A 81 -6.13 -15.75 12.50
CA GLY A 81 -6.60 -17.12 12.74
C GLY A 81 -6.18 -18.14 11.68
N SER A 82 -5.87 -17.71 10.45
CA SER A 82 -5.68 -18.65 9.33
C SER A 82 -4.57 -18.30 8.34
N ILE A 83 -3.90 -17.13 8.42
CA ILE A 83 -2.80 -16.84 7.50
C ILE A 83 -1.62 -17.80 7.74
N LYS A 84 -1.15 -18.43 6.67
CA LYS A 84 0.05 -19.29 6.67
C LYS A 84 1.29 -18.56 6.22
N SER A 85 1.15 -17.76 5.17
CA SER A 85 2.28 -17.04 4.61
C SER A 85 1.86 -15.89 3.73
N ILE A 86 2.71 -14.86 3.70
CA ILE A 86 2.70 -13.80 2.70
C ILE A 86 3.99 -13.93 1.87
N ASP A 87 3.85 -13.93 0.55
CA ASP A 87 4.97 -13.96 -0.40
C ASP A 87 4.83 -12.80 -1.39
N VAL A 88 5.92 -12.07 -1.61
CA VAL A 88 5.98 -10.97 -2.57
C VAL A 88 7.01 -11.29 -3.64
N LYS A 89 6.63 -11.16 -4.90
CA LYS A 89 7.55 -11.33 -6.04
C LYS A 89 7.49 -10.14 -6.97
N ARG A 90 8.64 -9.78 -7.53
CA ARG A 90 8.76 -8.79 -8.60
C ARG A 90 8.77 -9.52 -9.94
N PHE A 91 7.59 -9.95 -10.38
CA PHE A 91 7.42 -10.94 -11.45
C PHE A 91 7.92 -10.46 -12.83
N GLU A 92 7.94 -9.14 -13.09
CA GLU A 92 8.49 -8.57 -14.33
C GLU A 92 10.03 -8.50 -14.33
N ILE A 93 10.68 -8.71 -13.18
CA ILE A 93 12.13 -8.94 -13.13
C ILE A 93 12.43 -10.42 -13.47
N ASP A 94 11.66 -11.35 -12.89
CA ASP A 94 11.84 -12.79 -13.10
C ASP A 94 11.49 -13.20 -14.54
N THR A 95 10.44 -12.60 -15.11
CA THR A 95 10.02 -12.80 -16.51
C THR A 95 9.94 -11.45 -17.21
N PRO A 96 11.08 -10.93 -17.72
CA PRO A 96 11.11 -9.63 -18.38
C PRO A 96 10.19 -9.56 -19.59
N VAL A 97 9.43 -8.46 -19.68
CA VAL A 97 8.54 -8.10 -20.79
C VAL A 97 8.88 -6.70 -21.29
N GLU A 98 8.49 -6.37 -22.53
CA GLU A 98 8.64 -5.00 -23.04
C GLU A 98 7.78 -4.05 -22.19
N GLY A 99 8.36 -2.95 -21.73
CA GLY A 99 7.70 -1.99 -20.84
C GLY A 99 7.48 -2.48 -19.40
N GLY A 100 8.00 -3.64 -19.01
CA GLY A 100 7.90 -4.14 -17.64
C GLY A 100 8.79 -3.37 -16.66
N ASP A 101 8.32 -3.22 -15.43
CA ASP A 101 8.96 -2.38 -14.41
C ASP A 101 9.31 -3.19 -13.14
N PRO A 102 10.49 -2.98 -12.52
CA PRO A 102 10.86 -3.69 -11.29
C PRO A 102 9.98 -3.38 -10.09
N ARG A 103 9.20 -2.29 -10.11
CA ARG A 103 8.21 -1.96 -9.08
C ARG A 103 6.97 -2.86 -9.16
N SER A 104 6.67 -3.46 -10.32
CA SER A 104 5.57 -4.42 -10.44
C SER A 104 5.73 -5.61 -9.50
N VAL A 105 4.70 -5.89 -8.69
CA VAL A 105 4.72 -6.91 -7.63
C VAL A 105 3.50 -7.83 -7.69
N SER A 106 3.69 -9.08 -7.28
CA SER A 106 2.61 -10.01 -6.96
C SER A 106 2.64 -10.30 -5.47
N ILE A 107 1.53 -10.05 -4.78
CA ILE A 107 1.36 -10.31 -3.35
C ILE A 107 0.47 -11.53 -3.21
N LYS A 108 1.01 -12.59 -2.60
CA LYS A 108 0.35 -13.88 -2.44
C LYS A 108 0.14 -14.17 -0.95
N PHE A 109 -1.11 -14.36 -0.58
CA PHE A 109 -1.55 -14.78 0.75
C PHE A 109 -1.94 -16.25 0.69
N GLU A 110 -1.35 -17.08 1.55
CA GLU A 110 -1.75 -18.48 1.72
C GLU A 110 -2.48 -18.65 3.05
N PHE A 111 -3.59 -19.38 3.04
CA PHE A 111 -4.45 -19.57 4.20
C PHE A 111 -4.61 -21.05 4.57
N GLU A 112 -4.76 -21.31 5.86
CA GLU A 112 -5.40 -22.51 6.40
C GLU A 112 -6.88 -22.58 5.97
N GLU A 113 -7.51 -23.73 6.19
CA GLU A 113 -8.97 -23.80 6.07
C GLU A 113 -9.60 -22.91 7.14
N ASN A 114 -10.48 -22.01 6.72
CA ASN A 114 -11.17 -21.05 7.58
C ASN A 114 -12.68 -21.05 7.33
N ASP A 115 -13.46 -20.38 8.18
CA ASP A 115 -14.92 -20.40 8.12
C ASP A 115 -15.54 -19.42 7.10
N TYR A 116 -14.72 -18.67 6.36
CA TYR A 116 -15.19 -17.53 5.57
C TYR A 116 -15.13 -17.77 4.05
N PHE A 117 -14.06 -18.38 3.53
CA PHE A 117 -13.93 -18.65 2.10
C PHE A 117 -13.27 -20.01 1.81
N GLU A 118 -13.33 -20.44 0.54
CA GLU A 118 -12.77 -21.72 0.09
C GLU A 118 -11.33 -21.61 -0.43
N ASP A 119 -10.86 -20.42 -0.79
CA ASP A 119 -9.53 -20.20 -1.35
C ASP A 119 -8.43 -20.49 -0.33
N LYS A 120 -7.47 -21.33 -0.71
CA LYS A 120 -6.24 -21.55 0.07
C LYS A 120 -5.14 -20.57 -0.29
N VAL A 121 -5.27 -19.91 -1.43
CA VAL A 121 -4.31 -18.95 -1.96
C VAL A 121 -5.07 -17.81 -2.63
N LEU A 122 -4.80 -16.59 -2.21
CA LEU A 122 -5.21 -15.37 -2.89
C LEU A 122 -3.96 -14.65 -3.37
N GLU A 123 -3.84 -14.42 -4.66
CA GLU A 123 -2.71 -13.70 -5.26
C GLU A 123 -3.24 -12.50 -6.04
N LYS A 124 -2.73 -11.31 -5.71
CA LYS A 124 -3.03 -10.08 -6.44
C LYS A 124 -1.77 -9.52 -7.06
N LYS A 125 -1.87 -9.06 -8.31
CA LYS A 125 -0.77 -8.45 -9.07
C LYS A 125 -0.99 -6.95 -9.20
N PHE A 126 0.08 -6.21 -9.04
CA PHE A 126 0.15 -4.78 -9.24
C PHE A 126 1.24 -4.53 -10.28
N TRP A 127 0.86 -3.84 -11.36
CA TRP A 127 1.77 -3.41 -12.41
C TRP A 127 2.08 -1.94 -12.20
N TRP A 128 3.35 -1.57 -12.25
CA TRP A 128 3.72 -0.16 -12.32
C TRP A 128 3.65 0.30 -13.78
N ARG A 129 2.80 1.28 -14.09
CA ARG A 129 2.54 1.72 -15.48
C ARG A 129 2.60 3.24 -15.63
N HIS A 130 2.86 3.66 -16.86
CA HIS A 130 2.84 5.04 -17.32
C HIS A 130 1.65 5.26 -18.28
N GLY A 131 0.74 6.17 -17.94
CA GLY A 131 -0.36 6.61 -18.81
C GLY A 131 0.09 7.70 -19.78
N LYS A 132 -0.74 8.01 -20.78
CA LYS A 132 -0.44 9.08 -21.76
C LYS A 132 -0.73 10.49 -21.23
N ASP A 133 -1.70 10.55 -20.33
CA ASP A 133 -2.04 11.66 -19.42
C ASP A 133 -0.93 12.05 -18.44
N GLY A 134 0.13 11.24 -18.32
CA GLY A 134 1.22 11.45 -17.38
C GLY A 134 1.03 10.75 -16.03
N PHE A 135 -0.02 9.94 -15.86
CA PHE A 135 -0.17 9.02 -14.73
C PHE A 135 1.04 8.10 -14.63
N VAL A 136 1.58 7.95 -13.43
CA VAL A 136 2.63 6.97 -13.14
C VAL A 136 2.33 6.33 -11.79
N GLY A 137 1.97 5.05 -11.78
CA GLY A 137 1.59 4.40 -10.54
C GLY A 137 1.20 2.94 -10.69
N TYR A 138 0.67 2.36 -9.62
CA TYR A 138 0.17 1.00 -9.62
C TYR A 138 -1.21 0.92 -10.28
N VAL A 139 -1.35 -0.06 -11.17
CA VAL A 139 -2.63 -0.55 -11.66
C VAL A 139 -2.76 -2.03 -11.33
N SER A 140 -3.99 -2.52 -11.20
CA SER A 140 -4.28 -3.91 -10.84
C SER A 140 -5.51 -4.44 -11.58
N GLU A 141 -5.90 -5.65 -11.23
CA GLU A 141 -7.13 -6.29 -11.69
C GLU A 141 -7.86 -6.89 -10.46
N PRO A 142 -9.21 -6.93 -10.47
CA PRO A 142 -9.97 -7.48 -9.36
C PRO A 142 -9.77 -9.00 -9.26
N VAL A 143 -9.51 -9.46 -8.05
CA VAL A 143 -9.34 -10.89 -7.71
C VAL A 143 -10.53 -11.34 -6.90
N ASP A 144 -11.18 -12.40 -7.34
CA ASP A 144 -12.37 -12.93 -6.69
C ASP A 144 -12.02 -13.75 -5.44
N ILE A 145 -12.93 -13.74 -4.47
CA ILE A 145 -12.83 -14.58 -3.26
C ILE A 145 -14.08 -15.45 -3.22
N LYS A 146 -13.89 -16.76 -3.12
CA LYS A 146 -14.97 -17.76 -3.01
C LYS A 146 -15.49 -17.78 -1.59
N TRP A 147 -16.22 -16.73 -1.23
CA TRP A 147 -16.91 -16.62 0.05
C TRP A 147 -17.89 -17.77 0.27
N LYS A 148 -17.92 -18.29 1.49
CA LYS A 148 -18.94 -19.23 1.96
C LYS A 148 -20.25 -18.47 2.20
N ASP A 149 -21.35 -19.22 2.25
CA ASP A 149 -22.69 -18.65 2.39
C ASP A 149 -22.81 -17.74 3.61
N GLY A 150 -23.17 -16.47 3.38
CA GLY A 150 -23.31 -15.44 4.42
C GLY A 150 -22.00 -15.01 5.09
N LYS A 151 -20.84 -15.24 4.47
CA LYS A 151 -19.52 -14.93 5.03
C LYS A 151 -18.72 -13.88 4.26
N ASP A 152 -19.31 -13.28 3.24
CA ASP A 152 -18.69 -12.20 2.48
C ASP A 152 -18.50 -10.95 3.33
N LEU A 153 -17.26 -10.65 3.69
CA LEU A 153 -16.91 -9.46 4.47
C LEU A 153 -16.88 -8.19 3.63
N THR A 154 -16.90 -8.30 2.29
CA THR A 154 -16.93 -7.15 1.38
C THR A 154 -18.35 -6.65 1.14
N ASN A 155 -19.36 -7.25 1.78
CA ASN A 155 -20.78 -6.97 1.58
C ASN A 155 -21.20 -7.04 0.10
N GLY A 156 -20.50 -7.85 -0.72
CA GLY A 156 -20.70 -7.97 -2.16
C GLY A 156 -20.13 -6.82 -3.00
N LEU A 157 -19.34 -5.91 -2.43
CA LEU A 157 -18.61 -4.87 -3.19
C LEU A 157 -17.60 -5.51 -4.13
N LEU A 158 -16.83 -6.49 -3.67
CA LEU A 158 -15.81 -7.15 -4.49
C LEU A 158 -16.39 -7.84 -5.73
N SER A 159 -17.49 -8.58 -5.54
CA SER A 159 -18.20 -9.22 -6.64
C SER A 159 -18.73 -8.20 -7.66
N LEU A 160 -19.20 -7.04 -7.18
CA LEU A 160 -19.74 -5.99 -8.02
C LEU A 160 -18.65 -5.21 -8.77
N ALA A 161 -17.52 -4.90 -8.11
CA ALA A 161 -16.34 -4.31 -8.72
C ALA A 161 -15.81 -5.17 -9.86
N LYS A 162 -15.68 -6.49 -9.63
CA LYS A 162 -15.31 -7.44 -10.68
C LYS A 162 -16.33 -7.46 -11.83
N ALA A 163 -17.62 -7.44 -11.54
CA ALA A 163 -18.66 -7.43 -12.58
C ALA A 163 -18.63 -6.13 -13.40
N ALA A 164 -18.40 -4.98 -12.76
CA ALA A 164 -18.23 -3.68 -13.42
C ALA A 164 -17.01 -3.68 -14.34
N TRP A 165 -15.87 -4.19 -13.86
CA TRP A 165 -14.64 -4.33 -14.65
C TRP A 165 -14.82 -5.23 -15.88
N GLU A 166 -15.48 -6.38 -15.74
CA GLU A 166 -15.76 -7.27 -16.88
C GLU A 166 -16.74 -6.65 -17.88
N GLU A 167 -17.76 -5.91 -17.40
CA GLU A 167 -18.69 -5.17 -18.27
C GLU A 167 -17.95 -4.08 -19.06
N GLU A 168 -17.07 -3.34 -18.41
CA GLU A 168 -16.22 -2.32 -19.04
C GLU A 168 -15.31 -2.95 -20.10
N LYS A 169 -14.62 -4.05 -19.80
CA LYS A 169 -13.74 -4.76 -20.75
C LYS A 169 -14.49 -5.35 -21.93
N ALA A 170 -15.74 -5.76 -21.74
CA ALA A 170 -16.59 -6.27 -22.80
C ALA A 170 -17.21 -5.15 -23.67
N ALA A 171 -17.25 -3.91 -23.17
CA ALA A 171 -17.77 -2.79 -23.92
C ALA A 171 -16.89 -2.50 -25.15
N PRO A 172 -17.48 -2.13 -26.29
CA PRO A 172 -16.69 -1.74 -27.45
C PRO A 172 -15.83 -0.53 -27.09
N LYS A 173 -14.52 -0.59 -27.39
CA LYS A 173 -13.62 0.56 -27.29
C LYS A 173 -14.23 1.70 -28.10
N LYS A 174 -14.80 2.71 -27.44
CA LYS A 174 -15.23 3.94 -28.09
C LYS A 174 -13.97 4.75 -28.35
N GLU A 175 -13.59 4.89 -29.62
CA GLU A 175 -12.58 5.87 -30.03
C GLU A 175 -13.27 7.24 -30.09
N GLY A 176 -12.95 8.12 -29.12
CA GLY A 176 -13.41 9.52 -29.13
C GLY A 176 -13.80 10.09 -27.75
N LYS A 177 -13.61 11.40 -27.61
CA LYS A 177 -13.85 12.28 -26.45
C LYS A 177 -15.34 12.52 -26.15
N GLU A 178 -16.12 11.48 -25.90
CA GLU A 178 -17.42 11.65 -25.23
C GLU A 178 -17.29 11.11 -23.81
N LYS A 179 -17.72 11.90 -22.81
CA LYS A 179 -17.81 11.51 -21.39
C LYS A 179 -18.28 10.05 -21.32
N LYS A 180 -17.42 9.17 -20.79
CA LYS A 180 -17.73 7.74 -20.71
C LYS A 180 -18.88 7.59 -19.72
N GLU A 181 -20.11 7.48 -20.25
CA GLU A 181 -21.25 7.17 -19.38
C GLU A 181 -20.97 5.84 -18.66
N LEU A 182 -21.03 5.89 -17.32
CA LEU A 182 -20.90 4.71 -16.48
C LEU A 182 -21.85 3.61 -16.96
N THR A 183 -21.31 2.41 -17.11
CA THR A 183 -22.06 1.20 -17.40
C THR A 183 -23.09 0.91 -16.29
N PRO A 184 -24.13 0.10 -16.55
CA PRO A 184 -25.10 -0.27 -15.52
C PRO A 184 -24.44 -0.81 -14.24
N LYS A 185 -23.37 -1.63 -14.36
CA LYS A 185 -22.66 -2.17 -13.19
C LYS A 185 -21.78 -1.15 -12.49
N GLN A 186 -21.15 -0.23 -13.21
CA GLN A 186 -20.42 0.87 -12.58
C GLN A 186 -21.36 1.81 -11.81
N LYS A 187 -22.56 2.10 -12.34
CA LYS A 187 -23.58 2.88 -11.60
C LYS A 187 -24.04 2.16 -10.33
N GLU A 188 -24.33 0.86 -10.44
CA GLU A 188 -24.68 0.03 -9.27
C GLU A 188 -23.54 0.00 -8.24
N LEU A 189 -22.29 -0.05 -8.70
CA LEU A 189 -21.11 -0.05 -7.84
C LEU A 189 -20.96 1.29 -7.10
N LYS A 190 -21.03 2.41 -7.83
CA LYS A 190 -20.97 3.76 -7.28
C LYS A 190 -22.04 3.98 -6.21
N GLU A 191 -23.30 3.66 -6.52
CA GLU A 191 -24.40 3.77 -5.55
C GLU A 191 -24.16 2.91 -4.29
N LYS A 192 -23.50 1.76 -4.44
CA LYS A 192 -23.19 0.88 -3.31
C LYS A 192 -22.02 1.37 -2.48
N ILE A 193 -20.97 1.92 -3.10
CA ILE A 193 -19.84 2.56 -2.41
C ILE A 193 -20.34 3.74 -1.60
N GLU A 194 -21.15 4.63 -2.20
CA GLU A 194 -21.74 5.79 -1.52
C GLU A 194 -22.66 5.42 -0.33
N ALA A 195 -23.27 4.24 -0.38
CA ALA A 195 -24.13 3.74 0.68
C ALA A 195 -23.35 3.05 1.82
N GLU A 196 -22.12 2.60 1.57
CA GLU A 196 -21.27 1.94 2.54
C GLU A 196 -20.51 2.99 3.38
N ASP A 197 -20.30 2.72 4.66
CA ASP A 197 -19.47 3.58 5.49
C ASP A 197 -17.99 3.29 5.20
N ALA A 198 -17.23 4.30 4.76
CA ALA A 198 -15.82 4.13 4.39
C ALA A 198 -14.98 3.52 5.53
N GLY A 199 -15.31 3.83 6.79
CA GLY A 199 -14.64 3.26 7.97
C GLY A 199 -15.00 1.79 8.28
N SER A 200 -15.93 1.20 7.53
CA SER A 200 -16.40 -0.18 7.71
C SER A 200 -15.97 -1.13 6.59
N VAL A 201 -15.25 -0.62 5.59
CA VAL A 201 -14.78 -1.41 4.46
C VAL A 201 -13.77 -2.45 4.94
N SER A 202 -14.04 -3.71 4.60
CA SER A 202 -13.16 -4.83 4.92
C SER A 202 -11.83 -4.73 4.16
N PHE A 203 -10.73 -5.13 4.81
CA PHE A 203 -9.42 -5.34 4.18
C PHE A 203 -9.52 -6.20 2.91
N PHE A 204 -10.45 -7.15 2.83
CA PHE A 204 -10.60 -8.00 1.64
C PHE A 204 -11.11 -7.25 0.41
N CYS A 205 -11.60 -6.01 0.53
CA CYS A 205 -11.84 -5.12 -0.60
C CYS A 205 -10.52 -4.73 -1.31
N PHE A 206 -9.36 -4.87 -0.67
CA PHE A 206 -8.03 -4.79 -1.31
C PHE A 206 -7.95 -5.64 -2.58
N PHE A 207 -8.62 -6.80 -2.59
CA PHE A 207 -8.64 -7.67 -3.77
C PHE A 207 -9.39 -7.06 -4.96
N GLY A 208 -10.22 -6.06 -4.73
CA GLY A 208 -10.98 -5.33 -5.76
C GLY A 208 -10.32 -4.06 -6.28
N PHE A 209 -9.24 -3.56 -5.65
CA PHE A 209 -8.51 -2.37 -6.15
C PHE A 209 -8.07 -2.55 -7.61
N ILE A 210 -8.24 -1.50 -8.43
CA ILE A 210 -7.86 -1.50 -9.84
C ILE A 210 -6.91 -0.35 -10.15
N GLY A 211 -7.14 0.85 -9.60
CA GLY A 211 -6.41 2.06 -9.98
C GLY A 211 -6.70 2.48 -11.42
N GLU A 212 -5.79 3.28 -11.99
CA GLU A 212 -5.94 3.86 -13.33
C GLU A 212 -6.09 2.80 -14.44
N ARG A 213 -6.86 3.10 -15.50
CA ARG A 213 -7.08 2.17 -16.62
C ARG A 213 -5.98 2.20 -17.69
N VAL A 214 -4.72 2.23 -17.26
CA VAL A 214 -3.58 2.20 -18.19
C VAL A 214 -3.33 0.78 -18.68
N SER A 215 -3.41 0.54 -19.99
CA SER A 215 -3.13 -0.79 -20.57
C SER A 215 -1.63 -1.09 -20.71
N ALA A 216 -1.26 -2.36 -20.93
CA ALA A 216 0.14 -2.72 -21.17
C ALA A 216 0.68 -2.12 -22.48
N GLU A 217 -0.16 -2.07 -23.52
CA GLU A 217 0.17 -1.42 -24.79
C GLU A 217 0.37 0.09 -24.63
N GLU A 218 -0.54 0.74 -23.90
CA GLU A 218 -0.45 2.16 -23.60
C GLU A 218 0.80 2.51 -22.79
N ASN A 219 1.13 1.71 -21.77
CA ASN A 219 2.38 1.86 -21.03
C ASN A 219 3.61 1.83 -21.93
N ILE A 220 3.66 0.91 -22.90
CA ILE A 220 4.75 0.86 -23.87
C ILE A 220 4.78 2.11 -24.76
N GLU A 221 3.62 2.62 -25.18
CA GLU A 221 3.51 3.84 -25.98
C GLU A 221 3.97 5.07 -25.19
N ALA A 222 3.53 5.23 -23.95
CA ALA A 222 3.90 6.31 -23.04
C ALA A 222 5.41 6.32 -22.77
N LEU A 223 6.00 5.16 -22.45
CA LEU A 223 7.45 5.03 -22.23
C LEU A 223 8.27 5.38 -23.49
N LYS A 224 7.80 4.99 -24.68
CA LYS A 224 8.46 5.34 -25.94
C LYS A 224 8.40 6.84 -26.20
N LYS A 225 7.24 7.46 -25.97
CA LYS A 225 7.04 8.89 -26.10
C LYS A 225 7.96 9.67 -25.15
N GLU A 226 7.97 9.32 -23.86
CA GLU A 226 8.82 9.98 -22.86
C GLU A 226 10.31 9.84 -23.20
N ALA A 227 10.74 8.67 -23.69
CA ALA A 227 12.12 8.46 -24.14
C ALA A 227 12.47 9.31 -25.39
N GLU A 228 11.52 9.61 -26.27
CA GLU A 228 11.71 10.53 -27.39
C GLU A 228 11.76 11.99 -26.92
N ASP A 229 10.90 12.36 -25.98
CA ASP A 229 10.82 13.71 -25.44
C ASP A 229 12.06 14.05 -24.58
N ARG A 230 12.58 13.11 -23.80
CA ARG A 230 13.90 13.23 -23.15
C ARG A 230 15.02 13.50 -24.15
N LYS A 231 15.04 12.81 -25.29
CA LYS A 231 16.06 13.04 -26.34
C LYS A 231 15.93 14.43 -26.95
N LYS A 232 14.71 14.92 -27.19
CA LYS A 232 14.47 16.29 -27.67
C LYS A 232 14.94 17.33 -26.65
N ARG A 233 14.59 17.18 -25.36
CA ARG A 233 15.06 18.06 -24.28
C ARG A 233 16.58 18.12 -24.21
N GLN A 234 17.25 16.96 -24.26
CA GLN A 234 18.72 16.88 -24.25
C GLN A 234 19.37 17.52 -25.50
N ALA A 235 18.66 17.52 -26.65
CA ALA A 235 19.10 18.22 -27.85
C ALA A 235 18.80 19.74 -27.83
N GLY A 236 18.14 20.24 -26.79
CA GLY A 236 17.67 21.64 -26.70
C GLY A 236 16.49 21.94 -27.60
N GLU A 237 15.77 20.89 -28.06
CA GLU A 237 14.55 21.02 -28.83
C GLU A 237 13.35 21.15 -27.89
N LYS A 238 12.38 21.98 -28.27
CA LYS A 238 11.16 22.15 -27.50
C LYS A 238 10.30 20.90 -27.62
N VAL A 239 9.92 20.31 -26.49
CA VAL A 239 8.88 19.29 -26.42
C VAL A 239 7.53 19.99 -26.46
N GLU A 240 6.65 19.58 -27.37
CA GLU A 240 5.27 20.02 -27.34
C GLU A 240 4.57 19.22 -26.24
N GLU A 241 3.99 19.93 -25.26
CA GLU A 241 3.07 19.33 -24.29
C GLU A 241 1.93 18.65 -25.05
N ASP A 242 1.66 17.39 -24.71
CA ASP A 242 0.67 16.58 -25.39
C ASP A 242 -0.72 17.18 -25.24
N GLU A 243 -1.58 17.03 -26.26
CA GLU A 243 -2.97 17.50 -26.12
C GLU A 243 -3.73 16.68 -25.07
N GLU A 244 -3.38 15.40 -24.84
CA GLU A 244 -3.97 14.56 -23.79
C GLU A 244 -3.66 15.14 -22.39
N MET A 245 -2.40 15.44 -22.06
CA MET A 245 -2.03 16.11 -20.79
C MET A 245 -2.65 17.52 -20.60
N LYS A 246 -2.99 18.22 -21.70
CA LYS A 246 -3.63 19.54 -21.63
C LYS A 246 -5.14 19.46 -21.42
N GLU A 247 -5.74 18.32 -21.71
CA GLU A 247 -7.18 18.11 -21.69
C GLU A 247 -7.67 17.42 -20.42
N ASP A 248 -6.76 16.87 -19.62
CA ASP A 248 -7.02 16.37 -18.26
C ASP A 248 -7.18 17.49 -17.20
N GLU A 249 -7.12 18.78 -17.58
CA GLU A 249 -7.54 19.89 -16.70
C GLU A 249 -9.08 19.95 -16.53
N ASP A 250 -9.87 19.19 -17.31
CA ASP A 250 -11.30 18.98 -17.07
C ASP A 250 -11.49 17.79 -16.08
N ASP A 251 -11.28 18.05 -14.78
CA ASP A 251 -11.29 17.14 -13.60
C ASP A 251 -12.44 16.10 -13.48
N GLU A 252 -13.49 16.11 -14.33
CA GLU A 252 -14.71 15.33 -14.08
C GLU A 252 -14.61 13.82 -14.38
N ASP A 253 -13.76 13.38 -15.32
CA ASP A 253 -13.70 11.97 -15.72
C ASP A 253 -12.83 11.13 -14.76
N TRP A 254 -11.81 11.74 -14.14
CA TRP A 254 -10.93 11.12 -13.13
C TRP A 254 -11.65 10.91 -11.79
N GLU A 255 -12.46 11.89 -11.38
CA GLU A 255 -13.32 11.77 -10.19
C GLU A 255 -14.26 10.55 -10.30
N ASP A 256 -14.89 10.36 -11.47
CA ASP A 256 -15.84 9.25 -11.68
C ASP A 256 -15.16 7.85 -11.65
N GLU A 257 -13.85 7.75 -11.94
CA GLU A 257 -13.12 6.47 -11.94
C GLU A 257 -12.53 6.13 -10.55
N GLU A 258 -12.01 7.12 -9.81
CA GLU A 258 -11.58 6.97 -8.41
C GLU A 258 -12.77 6.60 -7.51
N GLU A 259 -13.95 7.15 -7.77
CA GLU A 259 -15.20 6.83 -7.06
C GLU A 259 -15.69 5.38 -7.26
N LEU A 260 -15.11 4.63 -8.20
CA LEU A 260 -15.46 3.22 -8.45
C LEU A 260 -14.51 2.24 -7.75
N ASP A 261 -13.39 2.71 -7.20
CA ASP A 261 -12.47 1.84 -6.49
C ASP A 261 -13.01 1.54 -5.08
N ILE A 262 -13.30 0.26 -4.82
CA ILE A 262 -13.87 -0.18 -3.53
C ILE A 262 -12.83 -0.17 -2.39
N PHE A 263 -11.58 0.16 -2.72
CA PHE A 263 -10.45 0.23 -1.80
C PHE A 263 -9.44 1.25 -2.36
N PRO A 264 -9.72 2.57 -2.29
CA PRO A 264 -8.93 3.61 -2.97
C PRO A 264 -7.44 3.58 -2.64
N ASP A 265 -7.07 3.41 -1.37
CA ASP A 265 -5.67 3.34 -0.91
C ASP A 265 -4.99 1.98 -1.17
N GLY A 266 -5.47 1.20 -2.15
CA GLY A 266 -4.99 -0.15 -2.44
C GLY A 266 -3.56 -0.20 -2.93
N ASP A 267 -3.11 0.82 -3.63
CA ASP A 267 -1.72 1.01 -4.04
C ASP A 267 -0.80 1.26 -2.84
N THR A 268 -1.24 2.09 -1.90
CA THR A 268 -0.51 2.42 -0.67
C THR A 268 -0.35 1.17 0.20
N VAL A 269 -1.43 0.42 0.42
CA VAL A 269 -1.37 -0.86 1.15
C VAL A 269 -0.49 -1.88 0.42
N ALA A 270 -0.56 -1.96 -0.92
CA ALA A 270 0.30 -2.86 -1.68
C ALA A 270 1.79 -2.49 -1.55
N MET A 271 2.12 -1.19 -1.59
CA MET A 271 3.47 -0.68 -1.37
C MET A 271 3.96 -0.98 0.04
N ALA A 272 3.15 -0.70 1.06
CA ALA A 272 3.48 -1.00 2.46
C ALA A 272 3.74 -2.50 2.67
N ILE A 273 2.94 -3.38 2.04
CA ILE A 273 3.19 -4.83 2.10
C ILE A 273 4.51 -5.19 1.40
N ALA A 274 4.74 -4.68 0.19
CA ALA A 274 5.87 -5.07 -0.65
C ALA A 274 7.22 -4.52 -0.17
N ASP A 275 7.24 -3.31 0.38
CA ASP A 275 8.45 -2.56 0.68
C ASP A 275 8.73 -2.45 2.19
N ASP A 276 7.73 -2.69 3.07
CA ASP A 276 7.92 -2.70 4.53
C ASP A 276 7.55 -4.05 5.19
N LEU A 277 6.26 -4.40 5.27
CA LEU A 277 5.79 -5.56 6.05
C LEU A 277 6.51 -6.85 5.63
N TRP A 278 6.50 -7.16 4.33
CA TRP A 278 7.07 -8.41 3.84
C TRP A 278 8.61 -8.43 3.93
N PRO A 279 9.37 -7.40 3.51
CA PRO A 279 10.82 -7.39 3.71
C PRO A 279 11.22 -7.44 5.19
N ASN A 280 10.51 -6.72 6.06
CA ASN A 280 10.85 -6.54 7.48
C ASN A 280 10.10 -7.49 8.42
N ALA A 281 9.44 -8.55 7.92
CA ALA A 281 8.68 -9.50 8.73
C ALA A 281 9.42 -10.05 9.96
N LEU A 282 10.75 -10.25 9.89
CA LEU A 282 11.52 -10.71 11.05
C LEU A 282 11.55 -9.67 12.19
N LYS A 283 11.59 -8.37 11.86
CA LYS A 283 11.55 -7.27 12.82
C LYS A 283 10.18 -7.24 13.51
N TYR A 284 9.10 -7.29 12.76
CA TYR A 284 7.74 -7.29 13.30
C TYR A 284 7.46 -8.51 14.19
N PHE A 285 7.93 -9.69 13.76
CA PHE A 285 7.85 -10.89 14.59
C PHE A 285 8.60 -10.74 15.92
N GLN A 286 9.80 -10.16 15.91
CA GLN A 286 10.55 -9.89 17.15
C GLN A 286 9.82 -8.91 18.06
N GLN A 287 9.22 -7.85 17.51
CA GLN A 287 8.43 -6.88 18.28
C GLN A 287 7.21 -7.52 18.94
N ALA A 288 6.55 -8.45 18.25
CA ALA A 288 5.42 -9.19 18.82
C ALA A 288 5.86 -10.03 20.04
N GLN A 289 6.98 -10.76 19.91
CA GLN A 289 7.53 -11.56 21.01
C GLN A 289 7.96 -10.71 22.20
N GLU A 290 8.56 -9.54 21.97
CA GLU A 290 8.94 -8.61 23.04
C GLU A 290 7.71 -8.04 23.76
N SER A 291 6.62 -7.78 23.04
CA SER A 291 5.36 -7.29 23.62
C SER A 291 4.70 -8.34 24.51
N ASP A 292 4.71 -9.61 24.10
CA ASP A 292 4.22 -10.73 24.91
C ASP A 292 5.07 -10.96 26.17
N ASP A 293 6.40 -10.94 26.04
CA ASP A 293 7.32 -11.12 27.18
C ASP A 293 7.19 -10.00 28.22
N ILE A 294 6.86 -8.78 27.81
CA ILE A 294 6.59 -7.65 28.72
C ILE A 294 5.25 -7.84 29.43
N SER A 295 4.21 -8.29 28.71
CA SER A 295 2.89 -8.56 29.29
C SER A 295 2.94 -9.64 30.38
N ASP A 296 3.73 -10.69 30.19
CA ASP A 296 3.90 -11.77 31.18
C ASP A 296 4.82 -11.39 32.36
N GLY A 297 5.63 -10.33 32.22
CA GLY A 297 6.58 -9.85 33.24
C GLY A 297 6.02 -8.80 34.21
N GLU A 298 4.87 -8.18 33.91
CA GLU A 298 4.27 -7.13 34.76
C GLU A 298 3.32 -7.66 35.86
N ASP A 299 3.08 -8.98 35.92
CA ASP A 299 2.12 -9.61 36.86
C ASP A 299 2.76 -10.23 38.13
N ASP A 300 4.08 -10.04 38.36
CA ASP A 300 4.81 -10.62 39.53
C ASP A 300 5.41 -9.56 40.49
N GLU A 301 4.99 -8.29 40.40
CA GLU A 301 5.42 -7.21 41.34
C GLU A 301 4.24 -6.65 42.17
N SER A 302 3.27 -7.51 42.52
CA SER A 302 2.25 -7.17 43.50
C SER A 302 1.92 -8.34 44.42
N ASP A 303 2.72 -8.55 45.48
CA ASP A 303 2.14 -8.58 46.83
C ASP A 303 3.18 -8.47 47.96
N ASP A 304 2.75 -7.74 48.98
CA ASP A 304 3.00 -7.91 50.41
C ASP A 304 4.26 -7.32 51.10
N ASP A 305 4.08 -6.16 51.74
CA ASP A 305 4.34 -6.06 53.19
C ASP A 305 3.48 -4.94 53.82
N GLU A 306 2.19 -5.23 54.09
CA GLU A 306 1.41 -4.50 55.09
C GLU A 306 1.63 -5.14 56.48
N SER A 307 2.24 -4.39 57.41
CA SER A 307 2.22 -4.71 58.84
C SER A 307 1.86 -3.47 59.66
N GLU A 308 0.64 -3.51 60.22
CA GLU A 308 -0.06 -2.53 61.05
C GLU A 308 0.53 -2.28 62.46
N GLU A 309 0.31 -1.05 62.94
CA GLU A 309 0.23 -0.50 64.32
C GLU A 309 1.12 -0.98 65.49
N ASP A 310 1.86 -0.04 66.11
CA ASP A 310 1.54 0.38 67.49
C ASP A 310 2.08 1.80 67.78
N GLY A 311 1.30 2.59 68.53
CA GLY A 311 1.49 4.02 68.73
C GLY A 311 2.39 4.39 69.92
N ASP A 312 2.98 5.58 69.85
CA ASP A 312 3.06 6.46 71.02
C ASP A 312 3.35 7.92 70.60
N LYS A 313 2.44 8.84 70.95
CA LYS A 313 2.74 10.28 71.04
C LYS A 313 2.99 10.57 72.51
N PRO A 314 3.97 11.42 72.85
CA PRO A 314 3.51 12.75 73.25
C PRO A 314 4.39 13.94 72.84
N SER A 315 3.65 15.04 72.71
CA SER A 315 4.00 16.45 72.54
C SER A 315 5.17 17.02 73.38
N LYS A 316 5.94 17.96 72.80
CA LYS A 316 6.00 19.42 73.13
C LYS A 316 7.37 20.03 72.80
N LYS A 317 7.36 21.11 72.00
CA LYS A 317 7.80 22.50 72.32
C LYS A 317 8.43 23.20 71.10
N HIS A 318 7.67 24.14 70.54
CA HIS A 318 8.25 25.30 69.85
C HIS A 318 9.08 26.14 70.84
N LYS A 319 10.29 26.54 70.43
CA LYS A 319 10.91 27.79 70.88
C LYS A 319 11.84 28.33 69.78
N ALA A 320 11.55 29.56 69.37
CA ALA A 320 12.34 30.36 68.45
C ALA A 320 13.73 30.71 69.00
N CYS A 321 14.73 30.91 68.14
CA CYS A 321 15.39 32.21 67.98
C CYS A 321 16.39 32.26 66.81
N ALA A 322 16.59 33.50 66.35
CA ALA A 322 17.36 33.99 65.22
C ALA A 322 18.87 33.69 65.24
N HIS A 323 19.50 33.78 64.06
CA HIS A 323 20.67 34.60 63.64
C HIS A 323 21.06 34.06 62.24
N GLY A 324 21.09 34.78 61.12
CA GLY A 324 21.51 36.16 60.91
C GLY A 324 23.02 36.22 60.67
N CYS A 325 23.50 35.99 59.44
CA CYS A 325 24.53 36.82 58.81
C CYS A 325 24.80 36.42 57.35
N LYS A 326 24.71 37.42 56.47
CA LYS A 326 25.35 37.50 55.15
C LYS A 326 26.87 37.38 55.32
N HIS A 327 27.57 36.90 54.30
CA HIS A 327 28.61 37.64 53.57
C HIS A 327 28.56 37.20 52.11
#